data_AF-A0AAW0UUQ0-F1
#
_entry.id   AF-A0AAW0UUQ0-F1
#
_cell.length_a   1.000
_cell.length_b   1.000
_cell.length_c   1.000
_cell.angle_alpha   90.00
_cell.angle_beta   90.00
_cell.angle_gamma   90.00
#
_symmetry.space_group_name_H-M   'P 1'
#
loop_
_entity.id
_entity.type
_entity.pdbx_description
1 polymer ?
#
loop_
_entity_poly.entity_id
_entity_poly.type
_entity_poly.pdbx_seq_one_letter_code
_entity_poly.pdbx_strand_id
1 'polypeptide(L)'
;MDAFYVGDCLRALNLNPTLAVIEKVGGKTKKKEKMLKVDDFLPIFAQVKKDKDAGSFEDFMEVLKLYDKTENGTMLYAELEHILLSLGE
;
A
#
# COMPACT_ATOMS: atom_id res chain seq x y z
N MET A 1 3.02 -9.55 -18.09
CA MET A 1 3.42 -9.41 -16.68
C MET A 1 2.55 -10.32 -15.83
N ASP A 2 3.12 -11.01 -14.85
CA ASP A 2 2.33 -11.82 -13.93
C ASP A 2 1.43 -10.92 -13.08
N ALA A 3 0.16 -11.28 -12.91
CA ALA A 3 -0.79 -10.54 -12.08
C ALA A 3 -0.35 -10.48 -10.61
N PHE A 4 0.55 -11.38 -10.20
CA PHE A 4 1.23 -11.32 -8.91
C PHE A 4 2.01 -10.02 -8.69
N TYR A 5 2.62 -9.45 -9.74
CA TYR A 5 3.45 -8.25 -9.62
C TYR A 5 2.68 -6.94 -9.84
N VAL A 6 1.35 -6.97 -9.94
CA VAL A 6 0.54 -5.75 -10.17
C VAL A 6 0.75 -4.73 -9.07
N GLY A 7 0.74 -5.15 -7.80
CA GLY A 7 0.97 -4.27 -6.66
C GLY A 7 2.33 -3.58 -6.71
N ASP A 8 3.39 -4.35 -6.97
CA ASP A 8 4.75 -3.83 -7.05
C ASP A 8 4.92 -2.86 -8.22
N CYS A 9 4.29 -3.13 -9.36
CA CYS A 9 4.32 -2.23 -10.50
C CYS A 9 3.55 -0.92 -10.25
N LEU A 10 2.43 -0.96 -9.53
CA LEU A 10 1.72 0.25 -9.13
C LEU A 10 2.58 1.09 -8.17
N ARG A 11 3.27 0.47 -7.22
CA ARG A 11 4.23 1.13 -6.31
C ARG A 11 5.42 1.74 -7.04
N ALA A 12 5.96 1.05 -8.03
CA ALA A 12 7.02 1.59 -8.90
C ALA A 12 6.58 2.81 -9.72
N LEU A 13 5.27 3.01 -9.90
CA LEU A 13 4.68 4.17 -10.58
C LEU A 13 4.22 5.26 -9.60
N ASN A 14 4.77 5.29 -8.38
CA ASN A 14 4.46 6.24 -7.31
C ASN A 14 3.00 6.20 -6.81
N LEU A 15 2.36 5.03 -6.86
CA LEU A 15 1.05 4.82 -6.26
C LEU A 15 1.18 3.93 -5.02
N ASN A 16 0.37 4.19 -3.99
CA ASN A 16 0.42 3.43 -2.73
C ASN A 16 -0.90 2.65 -2.50
N PRO A 17 -1.29 1.70 -3.36
CA PRO A 17 -2.52 0.93 -3.15
C PRO A 17 -2.35 -0.05 -1.97
N THR A 18 -3.43 -0.19 -1.19
CA THR A 18 -3.55 -1.23 -0.15
C THR A 18 -3.68 -2.63 -0.77
N LEU A 19 -3.50 -3.68 0.02
CA LEU A 19 -3.63 -5.06 -0.48
C LEU A 19 -5.05 -5.32 -0.99
N ALA A 20 -6.06 -4.79 -0.28
CA ALA A 20 -7.45 -4.86 -0.70
C ALA A 20 -7.72 -4.18 -2.05
N VAL A 21 -7.08 -3.04 -2.34
CA VAL A 21 -7.21 -2.37 -3.64
C VAL A 21 -6.56 -3.20 -4.75
N ILE A 22 -5.37 -3.77 -4.49
CA ILE A 22 -4.67 -4.64 -5.45
C ILE A 22 -5.53 -5.86 -5.82
N GLU A 23 -6.18 -6.50 -4.84
CA GLU A 23 -7.08 -7.62 -5.08
C GLU A 23 -8.31 -7.21 -5.90
N LYS A 24 -8.93 -6.07 -5.56
CA LYS A 24 -10.10 -5.53 -6.29
C LYS A 24 -9.81 -5.24 -7.77
N VAL A 25 -8.60 -4.78 -8.08
CA VAL A 25 -8.20 -4.48 -9.47
C VAL A 25 -7.61 -5.70 -10.20
N GLY A 26 -7.67 -6.89 -9.60
CA GLY A 26 -7.33 -8.16 -10.24
C GLY A 26 -5.87 -8.60 -10.07
N GLY A 27 -5.14 -8.02 -9.12
CA GLY A 27 -3.87 -8.58 -8.64
C GLY A 27 -4.06 -9.95 -8.00
N LYS A 28 -3.03 -10.79 -8.05
CA LYS A 28 -3.08 -12.16 -7.53
C LYS A 28 -2.04 -12.38 -6.43
N THR A 29 -2.34 -13.25 -5.48
CA THR A 29 -1.44 -13.59 -4.37
C THR A 29 -0.51 -14.76 -4.69
N LYS A 30 -0.78 -15.52 -5.76
CA LYS A 30 0.06 -16.61 -6.24
C LYS A 30 0.60 -16.32 -7.64
N LYS A 31 1.83 -16.76 -7.86
CA LYS A 31 2.49 -16.66 -9.17
C LYS A 31 1.82 -17.57 -10.20
N LYS A 32 1.90 -17.15 -11.46
CA LYS A 32 1.43 -17.88 -12.66
C LYS A 32 -0.08 -18.15 -12.70
N GLU A 33 -0.89 -17.44 -11.92
CA GLU A 33 -2.36 -17.56 -12.01
C GLU A 33 -2.92 -16.81 -13.23
N LYS A 34 -2.37 -15.63 -13.53
CA LYS A 34 -2.82 -14.81 -14.66
C LYS A 34 -1.68 -13.98 -15.22
N MET A 35 -1.60 -13.91 -16.55
CA MET A 35 -0.69 -13.01 -17.25
C MET A 35 -1.48 -11.83 -17.81
N LEU A 36 -0.99 -10.62 -17.56
CA LEU A 36 -1.56 -9.36 -18.04
C LEU A 36 -0.67 -8.79 -19.15
N LYS A 37 -1.30 -8.27 -20.21
CA LYS A 37 -0.62 -7.41 -21.19
C LYS A 37 -0.63 -5.97 -20.69
N VAL A 38 0.13 -5.11 -21.36
CA VAL A 38 0.18 -3.67 -21.01
C VAL A 38 -1.20 -3.03 -21.17
N ASP A 39 -1.94 -3.40 -22.23
CA ASP A 39 -3.29 -2.89 -22.49
C ASP A 39 -4.30 -3.23 -21.38
N ASP A 40 -4.10 -4.36 -20.68
CA ASP A 40 -4.90 -4.75 -19.52
C ASP A 40 -4.51 -3.98 -18.26
N PHE A 41 -3.25 -3.53 -18.17
CA PHE A 41 -2.69 -2.84 -17.00
C PHE A 41 -3.00 -1.34 -16.99
N LEU A 42 -3.01 -0.68 -18.15
CA LEU A 42 -3.34 0.74 -18.26
C LEU A 42 -4.66 1.15 -17.59
N PRO A 43 -5.79 0.43 -17.77
CA PRO A 43 -7.03 0.77 -17.08
C PRO A 43 -6.92 0.56 -15.56
N ILE A 44 -6.20 -0.48 -15.11
CA ILE A 44 -5.92 -0.72 -13.68
C ILE A 44 -5.16 0.47 -13.09
N PHE A 45 -4.08 0.90 -13.74
CA PHE A 45 -3.31 2.07 -13.33
C PHE A 45 -4.16 3.33 -13.28
N ALA A 46 -4.96 3.59 -14.32
CA ALA A 46 -5.81 4.78 -14.38
C ALA A 46 -6.89 4.79 -13.27
N GLN A 47 -7.41 3.62 -12.89
CA GLN A 47 -8.34 3.48 -11.78
C GLN A 47 -7.65 3.78 -10.44
N VAL A 48 -6.53 3.13 -10.15
CA VAL A 48 -5.80 3.32 -8.89
C VAL A 48 -5.24 4.73 -8.76
N LYS A 49 -4.81 5.36 -9.86
CA LYS A 49 -4.35 6.76 -9.85
C LYS A 49 -5.44 7.76 -9.49
N LYS A 50 -6.70 7.44 -9.76
CA LYS A 50 -7.85 8.28 -9.39
C LYS A 50 -8.27 8.06 -7.94
N ASP A 51 -7.83 6.97 -7.33
CA ASP A 51 -8.05 6.70 -5.93
C ASP A 51 -7.28 7.73 -5.08
N LYS A 52 -7.99 8.37 -4.17
CA LYS A 52 -7.45 9.41 -3.29
C LYS A 52 -7.28 8.91 -1.86
N ASP A 53 -7.78 7.72 -1.53
CA ASP A 53 -7.79 7.16 -0.19
C ASP A 53 -6.51 6.35 0.12
N ALA A 54 -5.37 6.77 -0.42
CA ALA A 54 -4.08 6.09 -0.23
C ALA A 54 -3.31 6.55 1.04
N GLY A 55 -3.90 7.46 1.82
CA GLY A 55 -3.26 8.11 2.97
C GLY A 55 -2.22 9.17 2.55
N SER A 56 -2.04 10.17 3.40
CA SER A 56 -1.06 11.24 3.25
C SER A 56 0.02 11.15 4.33
N PHE A 57 1.12 11.88 4.14
CA PHE A 57 2.18 11.98 5.14
C PHE A 57 1.64 12.52 6.47
N GLU A 58 0.74 13.51 6.39
CA GLU A 58 0.08 14.12 7.54
C GLU A 58 -0.74 13.10 8.32
N ASP A 59 -1.46 12.19 7.64
CA ASP A 59 -2.22 11.12 8.31
C ASP A 59 -1.29 10.19 9.11
N PHE A 60 -0.15 9.80 8.54
CA PHE A 60 0.84 8.97 9.25
C PHE A 60 1.44 9.70 10.45
N MET A 61 1.78 10.98 10.30
CA MET A 61 2.33 11.79 11.39
C MET A 61 1.36 11.91 12.56
N GLU A 62 0.08 12.19 12.30
CA GLU A 62 -0.93 12.30 13.35
C GLU A 62 -1.15 10.96 14.07
N VAL A 63 -1.13 9.84 13.35
CA VAL A 63 -1.23 8.50 13.96
C VAL A 63 -0.01 8.19 14.83
N LEU A 64 1.20 8.47 14.35
CA LEU A 64 2.43 8.16 15.09
C LEU A 64 2.62 9.05 16.33
N LYS A 65 2.12 10.29 16.31
CA LYS A 65 2.10 11.17 17.49
C LYS A 65 1.34 10.59 18.67
N LEU A 66 0.31 9.76 18.45
CA LEU A 66 -0.41 9.07 19.54
C LEU A 66 0.50 8.14 20.35
N TYR A 67 1.66 7.76 19.79
CA TYR A 67 2.65 6.88 20.42
C TYR A 67 3.90 7.64 20.90
N ASP A 68 4.00 8.94 20.65
CA ASP A 68 5.06 9.78 21.20
C ASP A 68 4.70 10.19 22.64
N LYS A 69 5.09 9.35 23.60
CA LYS A 69 4.82 9.56 25.03
C LYS A 69 5.57 10.77 25.62
N THR A 70 6.58 11.26 24.92
CA THR A 70 7.49 12.32 25.40
C THR A 70 7.32 13.64 24.66
N GLU A 71 6.42 13.68 23.67
CA GLU A 71 6.14 14.84 22.81
C GLU A 71 7.41 15.47 22.20
N ASN A 72 8.39 14.64 21.84
CA ASN A 72 9.70 15.06 21.31
C ASN A 72 9.93 14.67 19.84
N GLY A 73 8.90 14.11 19.18
CA GLY A 73 8.95 13.62 17.82
C GLY A 73 9.57 12.23 17.67
N THR A 74 9.70 11.46 18.76
CA THR A 74 10.27 10.11 18.73
C THR A 74 9.33 9.10 19.38
N MET A 75 9.45 7.83 18.96
CA MET A 75 8.70 6.73 19.57
C MET A 75 9.62 5.53 19.79
N LEU A 76 9.23 4.62 20.67
CA LEU A 76 10.00 3.40 20.89
C LEU A 76 9.90 2.48 19.66
N TYR A 77 11.04 2.01 19.19
CA TYR A 77 11.13 1.07 18.07
C TYR A 77 10.24 -0.17 18.27
N ALA A 78 10.21 -0.73 19.49
CA ALA A 78 9.37 -1.89 19.81
C ALA A 78 7.87 -1.61 19.65
N GLU A 79 7.42 -0.38 19.91
CA GLU A 79 6.01 0.00 19.71
C GLU A 79 5.68 0.13 18.22
N LEU A 80 6.60 0.71 17.42
CA LEU A 80 6.45 0.78 15.97
C LEU A 80 6.38 -0.61 15.34
N GLU A 81 7.28 -1.52 15.74
CA GLU A 81 7.30 -2.91 15.26
C GLU A 81 5.99 -3.63 15.60
N HIS A 82 5.51 -3.48 16.84
CA HIS A 82 4.25 -4.08 17.27
C HIS A 82 3.04 -3.55 16.47
N ILE A 83 2.99 -2.23 16.21
CA ILE A 83 1.93 -1.60 15.40
C ILE A 83 1.91 -2.19 13.99
N LEU A 84 3.06 -2.22 13.31
CA LEU A 84 3.16 -2.69 11.93
C LEU A 84 2.83 -4.18 11.78
N LEU A 85 3.19 -5.01 12.77
CA LEU A 85 2.90 -6.45 12.74
C LEU A 85 1.46 -6.79 13.14
N SER A 86 0.81 -5.96 13.97
CA SER A 86 -0.49 -6.31 14.58
C SER A 86 -1.69 -5.58 13.98
N LEU A 87 -1.49 -4.41 13.39
CA LEU A 87 -2.57 -3.53 12.90
C LEU A 87 -2.57 -3.34 11.37
N GLY A 88 -1.49 -3.74 10.68
CA GLY A 88 -1.37 -3.66 9.22
C GLY A 88 -2.07 -4.80 8.46
N GLU A 89 -2.05 -4.70 7.13
CA GLU A 89 -2.48 -5.74 6.19
C GLU A 89 -1.31 -6.59 5.67
#